data_AF-A0AAN8EUR2-F1
#
_entry.id   AF-A0AAN8EUR2-F1
#
_cell.length_a   1.000
_cell.length_b   1.000
_cell.length_c   1.000
_cell.angle_alpha   90.00
_cell.angle_beta   90.00
_cell.angle_gamma   90.00
#
_symmetry.space_group_name_H-M   'P 1'
#
loop_
_entity.id
_entity.type
_entity.pdbx_description
1 polymer ?
#
loop_
_entity_poly.entity_id
_entity_poly.type
_entity_poly.pdbx_seq_one_letter_code
_entity_poly.pdbx_strand_id
1 'polypeptide(L)'
;MQSQRNSQTPRSILKLCRRNREDYCSGNSGSGEEVSVNSCPGSADDYDDITVGNFLICCISKRFKGCVDEYGDSIKSGYFLLGKRLLKYCNIQNNGMRARIEPKGCFNGSRSDDVDDVSFHVKKYTIWRQ
;
A
#
# COMPACT_ATOMS: atom_id res chain seq x y z
N MET A 1 -24.16 45.33 19.33
CA MET A 1 -25.36 44.48 19.10
C MET A 1 -25.35 44.05 17.64
N GLN A 2 -26.03 42.94 17.29
CA GLN A 2 -26.00 42.26 15.96
C GLN A 2 -24.61 41.64 15.66
N SER A 3 -24.38 40.33 15.54
CA SER A 3 -25.21 39.14 15.28
C SER A 3 -25.85 39.04 13.90
N GLN A 4 -25.21 38.27 13.01
CA GLN A 4 -25.87 37.33 12.10
C GLN A 4 -25.02 36.03 11.98
N ARG A 5 -25.65 34.93 11.57
CA ARG A 5 -25.14 33.54 11.66
C ARG A 5 -24.99 32.88 10.28
N ASN A 6 -24.12 31.86 10.25
CA ASN A 6 -24.09 30.70 9.34
C ASN A 6 -23.96 30.92 7.82
N SER A 7 -22.84 30.42 7.29
CA SER A 7 -22.89 29.18 6.50
C SER A 7 -21.54 28.43 6.58
N GLN A 8 -21.46 27.38 7.39
CA GLN A 8 -20.30 26.47 7.37
C GLN A 8 -20.36 25.59 6.12
N THR A 9 -19.33 25.66 5.26
CA THR A 9 -19.02 24.60 4.31
C THR A 9 -17.68 23.97 4.72
N PRO A 10 -17.62 22.67 5.02
CA PRO A 10 -16.37 22.04 5.38
C PRO A 10 -15.57 21.79 4.10
N ARG A 11 -14.74 22.76 3.70
CA ARG A 11 -13.68 22.48 2.72
C ARG A 11 -12.61 21.64 3.41
N SER A 12 -12.80 20.33 3.25
CA SER A 12 -11.83 19.25 3.14
C SER A 12 -10.42 19.56 3.64
N ILE A 13 -9.99 18.78 4.62
CA ILE A 13 -8.65 18.84 5.21
C ILE A 13 -7.59 18.48 4.15
N LEU A 14 -7.14 19.48 3.39
CA LEU A 14 -5.85 19.44 2.69
C LEU A 14 -4.78 20.06 3.59
N LYS A 15 -4.22 19.22 4.47
CA LYS A 15 -2.88 19.42 5.04
C LYS A 15 -2.08 18.15 4.75
N LEU A 16 -1.26 18.18 3.71
CA LEU A 16 0.17 18.48 3.83
C LEU A 16 0.97 17.35 4.52
N CYS A 17 1.01 16.18 3.88
CA CYS A 17 2.16 15.28 3.98
C CYS A 17 3.25 15.74 2.99
N ARG A 18 3.97 16.81 3.34
CA ARG A 18 5.30 17.05 2.79
C ARG A 18 6.23 15.95 3.32
N ARG A 19 6.63 14.98 2.48
CA ARG A 19 7.73 14.06 2.82
C ARG A 19 8.56 13.69 1.59
N ASN A 20 9.84 14.08 1.69
CA ASN A 20 11.08 13.57 1.10
C ASN A 20 11.18 13.32 -0.42
N ARG A 21 12.28 13.83 -0.97
CA ARG A 21 12.52 14.06 -2.40
C ARG A 21 13.46 12.99 -2.99
N GLU A 22 13.39 11.74 -2.50
CA GLU A 22 14.47 10.76 -2.64
C GLU A 22 14.09 9.41 -3.27
N ASP A 23 12.84 9.20 -3.70
CA ASP A 23 12.42 7.97 -4.40
C ASP A 23 12.38 8.15 -5.94
N TYR A 24 13.57 8.24 -6.54
CA TYR A 24 13.75 8.23 -8.01
C TYR A 24 13.40 6.83 -8.59
N CYS A 25 12.26 6.72 -9.28
CA CYS A 25 11.78 5.45 -9.84
C CYS A 25 12.62 4.97 -11.05
N SER A 26 13.42 3.90 -10.92
CA SER A 26 14.45 3.49 -11.91
C SER A 26 14.20 2.12 -12.64
N GLY A 27 14.76 1.94 -13.86
CA GLY A 27 14.49 0.90 -14.92
C GLY A 27 14.74 -0.59 -14.60
N ASN A 28 14.41 -1.63 -15.41
CA ASN A 28 13.83 -1.77 -16.78
C ASN A 28 12.49 -2.59 -16.73
N SER A 29 12.03 -3.38 -17.74
CA SER A 29 10.63 -3.91 -17.94
C SER A 29 10.38 -5.45 -17.82
N GLY A 30 9.12 -5.90 -17.55
CA GLY A 30 8.62 -7.29 -17.80
C GLY A 30 7.41 -7.80 -16.93
N SER A 31 6.39 -8.44 -17.51
CA SER A 31 5.03 -8.71 -16.92
C SER A 31 4.75 -10.10 -16.30
N GLY A 32 3.64 -10.24 -15.55
CA GLY A 32 2.81 -11.47 -15.46
C GLY A 32 1.99 -11.63 -14.17
N GLU A 33 0.70 -11.98 -14.30
CA GLU A 33 -0.42 -11.85 -13.32
C GLU A 33 -0.62 -10.39 -12.88
N GLU A 34 -1.54 -9.72 -13.56
CA GLU A 34 -1.26 -8.39 -14.07
C GLU A 34 -2.30 -7.32 -13.70
N VAL A 35 -2.07 -6.70 -12.54
CA VAL A 35 -2.48 -5.30 -12.35
C VAL A 35 -1.67 -4.47 -13.35
N SER A 36 -2.34 -3.92 -14.36
CA SER A 36 -1.65 -3.17 -15.39
C SER A 36 -1.11 -1.85 -14.84
N VAL A 37 0.21 -1.65 -14.97
CA VAL A 37 0.86 -0.35 -14.68
C VAL A 37 0.38 0.79 -15.61
N ASN A 38 -0.46 0.48 -16.61
CA ASN A 38 -1.18 1.46 -17.43
C ASN A 38 -2.48 1.98 -16.78
N SER A 39 -2.77 1.67 -15.52
CA SER A 39 -3.90 2.25 -14.77
C SER A 39 -3.76 3.75 -14.43
N CYS A 40 -2.64 4.38 -14.82
CA CYS A 40 -2.41 5.82 -14.65
C CYS A 40 -3.34 6.65 -15.56
N PRO A 41 -4.18 7.55 -15.02
CA PRO A 41 -5.06 8.38 -15.82
C PRO A 41 -4.25 9.41 -16.62
N GLY A 42 -4.51 9.51 -17.93
CA GLY A 42 -3.80 10.42 -18.86
C GLY A 42 -4.09 11.91 -18.69
N SER A 43 -4.46 12.33 -17.48
CA SER A 43 -4.74 13.72 -17.09
C SER A 43 -4.41 13.98 -15.61
N ALA A 44 -3.68 13.08 -14.94
CA ALA A 44 -3.00 13.42 -13.70
C ALA A 44 -1.68 14.09 -14.08
N ASP A 45 -1.39 15.25 -13.48
CA ASP A 45 -0.08 15.88 -13.60
C ASP A 45 1.01 14.87 -13.22
N ASP A 46 2.07 14.76 -14.04
CA ASP A 46 2.97 13.60 -14.17
C ASP A 46 3.86 13.26 -12.96
N TYR A 47 3.36 13.25 -11.71
CA TYR A 47 4.18 13.08 -10.50
C TYR A 47 3.58 12.20 -9.40
N ASP A 48 2.29 11.89 -9.41
CA ASP A 48 1.65 11.18 -8.30
C ASP A 48 1.80 9.65 -8.40
N ASP A 49 2.03 9.02 -7.24
CA ASP A 49 1.91 7.58 -7.06
C ASP A 49 0.43 7.21 -6.90
N ILE A 50 -0.05 6.22 -7.66
CA ILE A 50 -1.43 5.71 -7.54
C ILE A 50 -1.48 4.42 -6.74
N THR A 51 -2.60 4.16 -6.08
CA THR A 51 -2.87 2.85 -5.48
C THR A 51 -3.90 2.09 -6.31
N VAL A 52 -3.55 0.88 -6.76
CA VAL A 52 -4.45 -0.02 -7.50
C VAL A 52 -4.62 -1.31 -6.73
N GLY A 53 -5.82 -1.53 -6.18
CA GLY A 53 -6.04 -2.57 -5.17
C GLY A 53 -5.23 -2.26 -3.91
N ASN A 54 -4.24 -3.10 -3.59
CA ASN A 54 -3.29 -2.88 -2.49
C ASN A 54 -1.85 -2.70 -3.02
N PHE A 55 -1.66 -2.30 -4.27
CA PHE A 55 -0.36 -2.03 -4.88
C PHE A 55 -0.13 -0.53 -5.07
N LEU A 56 1.04 -0.04 -4.70
CA LEU A 56 1.48 1.34 -4.92
C LEU A 56 2.30 1.41 -6.22
N ILE A 57 1.90 2.27 -7.16
CA ILE A 57 2.46 2.36 -8.52
C ILE A 57 2.92 3.80 -8.82
N CYS A 58 4.19 3.96 -9.16
CA CYS A 58 4.78 5.21 -9.64
C CYS A 58 4.43 5.45 -11.11
N CYS A 59 3.55 6.42 -11.39
CA CYS A 59 3.03 6.64 -12.75
C CYS A 59 4.09 7.12 -13.76
N ILE A 60 5.06 7.93 -13.32
CA ILE A 60 6.20 8.39 -14.14
C ILE A 60 6.93 7.22 -14.82
N SER A 61 7.19 6.18 -14.03
CA SER A 61 8.08 5.07 -14.42
C SER A 61 7.33 3.80 -14.78
N LYS A 62 6.01 3.78 -14.55
CA LYS A 62 5.11 2.63 -14.65
C LYS A 62 5.61 1.42 -13.86
N ARG A 63 5.92 1.63 -12.57
CA ARG A 63 6.50 0.63 -11.65
C ARG A 63 5.73 0.50 -10.36
N PHE A 64 5.67 -0.72 -9.84
CA PHE A 64 5.36 -0.99 -8.45
C PHE A 64 6.47 -0.44 -7.54
N LYS A 65 6.08 0.43 -6.60
CA LYS A 65 6.90 0.95 -5.51
C LYS A 65 6.76 0.15 -4.22
N GLY A 66 5.56 -0.37 -3.97
CA GLY A 66 5.21 -1.07 -2.74
C GLY A 66 3.86 -1.78 -2.84
N CYS A 67 3.46 -2.36 -1.71
CA CYS A 67 2.08 -2.64 -1.38
C CYS A 67 1.60 -1.62 -0.32
N VAL A 68 0.30 -1.51 -0.15
CA VAL A 68 -0.34 -0.68 0.89
C VAL A 68 -1.07 -1.62 1.86
N ASP A 69 -0.95 -1.38 3.16
CA ASP A 69 -1.60 -2.18 4.19
C ASP A 69 -3.01 -1.67 4.58
N GLU A 70 -3.62 -2.30 5.60
CA GLU A 70 -4.93 -1.89 6.12
C GLU A 70 -4.95 -0.51 6.82
N TYR A 71 -3.79 0.09 7.11
CA TYR A 71 -3.66 1.40 7.75
C TYR A 71 -3.32 2.52 6.74
N GLY A 72 -2.93 2.16 5.51
CA GLY A 72 -2.50 3.08 4.46
C GLY A 72 -0.98 3.29 4.41
N ASP A 73 -0.21 2.52 5.19
CA ASP A 73 1.25 2.59 5.18
C ASP A 73 1.82 1.82 3.96
N SER A 74 2.92 2.33 3.40
CA SER A 74 3.54 1.78 2.17
C SER A 74 4.70 0.84 2.48
N ILE A 75 4.58 -0.43 2.07
CA ILE A 75 5.58 -1.48 2.28
C ILE A 75 6.28 -1.78 0.95
N LYS A 76 7.60 -1.51 0.87
CA LYS A 76 8.40 -1.77 -0.35
C LYS A 76 8.46 -3.25 -0.69
N SER A 77 8.88 -4.07 0.27
CA SER A 77 8.80 -5.54 0.29
C SER A 77 8.80 -5.97 1.76
N GLY A 78 8.10 -7.06 2.11
CA GLY A 78 8.02 -7.51 3.51
C GLY A 78 6.65 -8.09 3.87
N TYR A 79 6.49 -8.50 5.13
CA TYR A 79 5.18 -8.92 5.62
C TYR A 79 4.29 -7.69 5.91
N PHE A 80 2.98 -7.84 5.73
CA PHE A 80 2.01 -6.79 6.03
C PHE A 80 0.63 -7.39 6.29
N LEU A 81 -0.25 -6.59 6.92
CA LEU A 81 -1.60 -7.02 7.26
C LEU A 81 -2.63 -6.42 6.29
N LEU A 82 -3.55 -7.27 5.87
CA LEU A 82 -4.83 -6.84 5.30
C LEU A 82 -5.97 -7.23 6.23
N GLY A 83 -7.11 -6.55 6.08
CA GLY A 83 -8.29 -6.62 6.95
C GLY A 83 -8.58 -7.99 7.57
N LYS A 84 -8.88 -7.98 8.88
CA LYS A 84 -9.04 -9.18 9.75
C LYS A 84 -7.73 -9.92 10.03
N ARG A 85 -6.61 -9.19 10.17
CA ARG A 85 -5.27 -9.74 10.47
C ARG A 85 -4.80 -10.80 9.46
N LEU A 86 -5.19 -10.67 8.19
CA LEU A 86 -4.72 -11.55 7.13
C LEU A 86 -3.27 -11.22 6.81
N LEU A 87 -2.36 -12.12 7.19
CA LEU A 87 -0.93 -11.97 6.95
C LEU A 87 -0.63 -12.19 5.47
N LYS A 88 -0.09 -11.16 4.84
CA LYS A 88 0.36 -11.13 3.45
C LYS A 88 1.86 -10.87 3.40
N TYR A 89 2.45 -11.13 2.24
CA TYR A 89 3.81 -10.72 1.92
C TYR A 89 3.82 -9.96 0.60
N CYS A 90 4.39 -8.76 0.62
CA CYS A 90 4.61 -7.95 -0.56
C CYS A 90 5.92 -8.37 -1.22
N ASN A 91 5.83 -8.94 -2.41
CA ASN A 91 6.97 -9.41 -3.19
C ASN A 91 7.10 -8.56 -4.45
N ILE A 92 7.92 -7.50 -4.40
CA ILE A 92 8.32 -6.76 -5.60
C ILE A 92 9.49 -7.47 -6.26
N GLN A 93 9.30 -7.78 -7.55
CA GLN A 93 10.24 -8.50 -8.39
C GLN A 93 10.66 -7.59 -9.57
N ASN A 94 11.76 -7.97 -10.23
CA ASN A 94 12.23 -7.33 -11.47
C ASN A 94 12.33 -5.79 -11.36
N ASN A 95 12.87 -5.29 -10.23
CA ASN A 95 13.04 -3.87 -9.94
C ASN A 95 11.77 -3.01 -10.14
N GLY A 96 10.62 -3.50 -9.64
CA GLY A 96 9.35 -2.78 -9.69
C GLY A 96 8.47 -3.11 -10.90
N MET A 97 8.82 -4.08 -11.74
CA MET A 97 7.98 -4.43 -12.90
C MET A 97 6.88 -5.44 -12.62
N ARG A 98 7.05 -6.25 -11.57
CA ARG A 98 6.05 -7.18 -11.10
C ARG A 98 5.95 -7.03 -9.59
N ALA A 99 4.74 -7.04 -9.07
CA ALA A 99 4.51 -7.16 -7.65
C ALA A 99 3.50 -8.28 -7.42
N ARG A 100 3.71 -9.07 -6.37
CA ARG A 100 2.79 -10.12 -5.96
C ARG A 100 2.48 -9.97 -4.47
N ILE A 101 1.20 -10.07 -4.13
CA ILE A 101 0.74 -10.15 -2.75
C ILE A 101 0.48 -11.62 -2.46
N GLU A 102 1.40 -12.25 -1.73
CA GLU A 102 1.32 -13.67 -1.40
C GLU A 102 0.56 -13.87 -0.07
N PRO A 103 -0.44 -14.76 0.00
CA PRO A 103 -1.10 -15.10 1.26
C PRO A 103 -0.18 -15.97 2.12
N LYS A 104 0.20 -15.50 3.31
CA LYS A 104 1.07 -16.24 4.25
C LYS A 104 0.28 -16.87 5.39
N GLY A 105 -0.85 -16.28 5.78
CA GLY A 105 -1.78 -16.88 6.73
C GLY A 105 -2.57 -15.82 7.51
N CYS A 106 -2.57 -15.94 8.83
CA CYS A 106 -3.11 -14.95 9.76
C CYS A 106 -2.01 -14.49 10.73
N PHE A 107 -2.15 -13.28 11.26
CA PHE A 107 -1.26 -12.72 12.26
C PHE A 107 -1.92 -12.75 13.65
N ASN A 108 -1.22 -13.30 14.63
CA ASN A 108 -1.70 -13.45 16.01
C ASN A 108 -1.05 -12.47 16.99
N GLY A 109 -0.47 -11.38 16.50
CA GLY A 109 -0.02 -10.25 17.31
C GLY A 109 -1.07 -9.14 17.46
N SER A 110 -0.70 -8.11 18.20
CA SER A 110 -1.36 -6.81 18.30
C SER A 110 -0.83 -5.84 17.23
N ARG A 111 -1.36 -4.60 17.18
CA ARG A 111 -0.90 -3.57 16.23
C ARG A 111 0.52 -3.04 16.53
N SER A 112 1.00 -3.20 17.77
CA SER A 112 2.33 -2.76 18.19
C SER A 112 3.40 -3.86 18.10
N ASP A 113 3.00 -5.10 17.80
CA ASP A 113 3.93 -6.21 17.64
C ASP A 113 4.51 -6.23 16.22
N ASP A 114 5.74 -6.71 16.08
CA ASP A 114 6.44 -6.75 14.80
C ASP A 114 5.75 -7.72 13.84
N VAL A 115 5.39 -7.24 12.65
CA VAL A 115 4.75 -8.05 11.60
C VAL A 115 5.72 -9.04 10.96
N ASP A 116 7.02 -8.81 11.05
CA ASP A 116 8.05 -9.72 10.57
C ASP A 116 8.40 -10.82 11.61
N ASP A 117 7.94 -10.71 12.87
CA ASP A 117 8.14 -11.75 13.89
C ASP A 117 7.27 -12.99 13.61
N VAL A 118 7.97 -14.04 13.18
CA VAL A 118 7.43 -15.35 12.79
C VAL A 118 6.70 -16.05 13.95
N SER A 119 6.95 -15.69 15.22
CA SER A 119 6.23 -16.24 16.37
C SER A 119 4.73 -15.93 16.34
N PHE A 120 4.34 -14.80 15.72
CA PHE A 120 2.93 -14.41 15.51
C PHE A 120 2.34 -14.93 14.19
N HIS A 121 3.12 -15.63 13.35
CA HIS A 121 2.69 -16.06 12.02
C HIS A 121 1.93 -17.40 12.07
N VAL A 122 0.59 -17.33 12.03
CA VAL A 122 -0.26 -18.51 11.92
C VAL A 122 -0.37 -18.92 10.46
N LYS A 123 0.35 -19.98 10.08
CA LYS A 123 0.36 -20.54 8.72
C LYS A 123 -1.05 -20.88 8.21
N LYS A 124 -1.25 -20.74 6.90
CA LYS A 124 -2.48 -21.16 6.22
C LYS A 124 -2.79 -22.65 6.53
N TYR A 125 -4.04 -22.92 6.88
CA TYR A 125 -4.56 -24.25 7.26
C TYR A 125 -4.10 -24.82 8.61
N THR A 126 -3.47 -24.02 9.48
CA THR A 126 -3.30 -24.43 10.89
C THR A 126 -4.67 -24.61 11.54
N ILE A 127 -5.00 -25.85 11.92
CA ILE A 127 -6.19 -26.17 12.70
C ILE A 127 -5.89 -25.79 14.15
N TRP A 128 -6.67 -24.86 14.70
CA TRP A 128 -6.65 -24.55 16.12
C TRP A 128 -7.13 -25.77 16.88
N ARG A 129 -6.24 -26.40 17.66
CA ARG A 129 -6.62 -27.39 18.67
C ARG A 129 -7.04 -26.63 19.92
N GLN A 130 -8.26 -26.92 20.36
CA GLN A 130 -8.87 -26.39 21.58
C GLN A 130 -8.41 -27.20 22.80
#